data_AF-A0A0C3NBF0-F1
#
_entry.id   AF-A0A0C3NBF0-F1
#
_cell.length_a   1.000
_cell.length_b   1.000
_cell.length_c   1.000
_cell.angle_alpha   90.00
_cell.angle_beta   90.00
_cell.angle_gamma   90.00
#
_symmetry.space_group_name_H-M   'P 1'
#
loop_
_entity.id
_entity.type
_entity.pdbx_description
1 polymer ?
#
loop_
_entity_poly.entity_id
_entity_poly.type
_entity_poly.pdbx_seq_one_letter_code
_entity_poly.pdbx_strand_id
1 'polypeptide(L)'
;MNDHSLSIFLLSFYTASINPPPVMAMVNLRMPPLPVPIQPLSISRMPHPQLPIRGPNIHVPSAMAPAGAGASLPAGSVGYTPWHLQYAVQCEHWQRVAHRPPPAETISLEVSALYESGVRKKGLRGNPIRNICKGLKDINALASAAELVDIALRTITPRIQAFRPEFLWRDSEFVVRDAMWVDLFRHSLTSNEPYFYAQCLHPATRKNSRAMVFKAKQFSLYVVVPASQWQELEAFQEKLDDTAVAGTSMFP
;
A
#
# COMPACT_ATOMS: atom_id res chain seq x y z
N MET A 1 39.21 -6.24 -7.02
CA MET A 1 39.34 -5.11 -6.09
C MET A 1 38.01 -4.39 -6.11
N ASN A 2 37.35 -4.43 -4.96
CA ASN A 2 35.96 -4.09 -4.73
C ASN A 2 35.82 -2.58 -4.61
N ASP A 3 34.75 -2.00 -5.16
CA ASP A 3 34.11 -0.79 -4.62
C ASP A 3 32.72 -0.62 -5.24
N HIS A 4 31.69 -1.17 -4.58
CA HIS A 4 30.30 -0.77 -4.78
C HIS A 4 29.82 -0.11 -3.49
N SER A 5 29.84 1.23 -3.50
CA SER A 5 29.28 2.07 -2.47
C SER A 5 27.75 2.00 -2.54
N LEU A 6 27.14 1.29 -1.59
CA LEU A 6 25.69 1.27 -1.36
C LEU A 6 25.35 2.39 -0.38
N SER A 7 24.83 3.50 -0.91
CA SER A 7 24.24 4.57 -0.11
C SER A 7 22.81 4.18 0.29
N ILE A 8 22.62 3.84 1.57
CA ILE A 8 21.33 3.50 2.17
C ILE A 8 20.69 4.80 2.69
N PHE A 9 19.66 5.29 1.99
CA PHE A 9 18.76 6.31 2.55
C PHE A 9 17.60 5.62 3.28
N LEU A 10 17.67 5.59 4.62
CA LEU A 10 16.55 5.22 5.48
C LEU A 10 15.68 6.46 5.73
N LEU A 11 14.57 6.58 5.02
CA LEU A 11 13.49 7.52 5.35
C LEU A 11 12.43 6.79 6.19
N SER A 12 12.50 6.95 7.51
CA SER A 12 11.45 6.56 8.44
C SER A 12 10.24 7.45 8.26
N PHE A 13 9.17 6.94 7.66
CA PHE A 13 7.87 7.62 7.64
C PHE A 13 7.11 7.30 8.92
N TYR A 14 6.98 8.30 9.78
CA TYR A 14 6.11 8.28 10.95
C TYR A 14 4.64 8.27 10.47
N THR A 15 3.89 7.22 10.79
CA THR A 15 2.45 7.13 10.54
C THR A 15 1.70 7.99 11.56
N ALA A 16 1.28 9.19 11.19
CA ALA A 16 0.28 9.94 11.94
C ALA A 16 -1.11 9.55 11.44
N SER A 17 -1.94 9.04 12.34
CA SER A 17 -3.37 8.79 12.10
C SER A 17 -4.08 10.13 11.93
N ILE A 18 -4.45 10.48 10.70
CA ILE A 18 -5.22 11.68 10.40
C ILE A 18 -6.64 11.22 10.10
N ASN A 19 -7.52 11.26 11.10
CA ASN A 19 -8.95 11.41 10.87
C ASN A 19 -9.18 12.90 10.58
N PRO A 20 -9.42 13.34 9.33
CA PRO A 20 -9.91 14.69 9.13
C PRO A 20 -11.33 14.77 9.70
N PRO A 21 -11.72 15.88 10.38
CA PRO A 21 -13.11 16.09 10.72
C PRO A 21 -13.95 16.17 9.44
N PRO A 22 -15.20 15.67 9.45
CA PRO A 22 -16.05 15.71 8.28
C PRO A 22 -16.34 17.17 7.89
N VAL A 23 -15.91 17.55 6.68
CA VAL A 23 -16.32 18.81 6.07
C VAL A 23 -17.74 18.61 5.55
N MET A 24 -18.73 19.08 6.31
CA MET A 24 -20.10 19.18 5.79
C MET A 24 -20.15 20.35 4.80
N ALA A 25 -20.46 20.04 3.54
CA ALA A 25 -20.86 21.03 2.56
C ALA A 25 -22.15 21.71 3.05
N MET A 26 -22.08 22.99 3.42
CA MET A 26 -23.27 23.78 3.73
C MET A 26 -24.02 24.07 2.44
N VAL A 27 -25.00 23.22 2.13
CA VAL A 27 -26.12 23.56 1.25
C VAL A 27 -26.96 24.64 1.93
N ASN A 28 -27.30 25.69 1.19
CA ASN A 28 -28.14 26.81 1.58
C ASN A 28 -29.32 26.42 2.48
N LEU A 29 -29.18 26.68 3.79
CA LEU A 29 -30.28 26.66 4.74
C LEU A 29 -30.58 28.09 5.17
N ARG A 30 -31.79 28.52 4.83
CA ARG A 30 -32.49 29.73 5.28
C ARG A 30 -32.32 29.88 6.79
N MET A 31 -31.68 30.97 7.23
CA MET A 31 -31.43 31.23 8.65
C MET A 31 -32.75 31.28 9.46
N PRO A 32 -32.81 30.65 10.65
CA PRO A 32 -33.85 30.93 11.64
C PRO A 32 -33.59 32.31 12.31
N PRO A 33 -34.63 32.96 12.87
CA PRO A 33 -34.50 34.30 13.45
C PRO A 33 -33.61 34.31 14.70
N LEU A 34 -32.93 35.44 14.92
CA LEU A 34 -32.03 35.68 16.05
C LEU A 34 -32.72 35.44 17.41
N PRO A 35 -32.03 34.80 18.38
CA PRO A 35 -32.50 34.76 19.76
C PRO A 35 -32.34 36.12 20.44
N VAL A 36 -33.38 36.48 21.20
CA VAL A 36 -33.47 37.68 22.05
C VAL A 36 -32.40 37.65 23.16
N PRO A 37 -31.77 38.78 23.53
CA PRO A 37 -30.80 38.80 24.63
C PRO A 37 -31.47 38.46 25.97
N ILE A 38 -31.04 37.36 26.59
CA ILE A 38 -31.36 37.02 27.98
C ILE A 38 -30.50 37.91 28.88
N GLN A 39 -31.13 38.71 29.74
CA GLN A 39 -30.45 39.48 30.76
C GLN A 39 -29.82 38.53 31.80
N PRO A 40 -28.53 38.69 32.17
CA PRO A 40 -27.93 37.89 33.23
C PRO A 40 -28.46 38.34 34.60
N LEU A 41 -28.99 37.36 35.35
CA LEU A 41 -29.32 37.47 36.76
C LEU A 41 -28.10 37.99 37.56
N SER A 42 -28.29 39.07 38.32
CA SER A 42 -27.30 39.59 39.26
C SER A 42 -27.12 38.63 40.44
N ILE A 43 -26.09 37.79 40.37
CA ILE A 43 -25.63 37.00 41.52
C ILE A 43 -24.70 37.90 42.34
N SER A 44 -25.20 38.35 43.49
CA SER A 44 -24.43 39.05 44.53
C SER A 44 -23.29 38.15 45.02
N ARG A 45 -22.05 38.57 44.79
CA ARG A 45 -20.82 37.86 45.20
C ARG A 45 -20.11 38.70 46.27
N MET A 46 -19.96 38.13 47.46
CA MET A 46 -19.16 38.69 48.55
C MET A 46 -17.71 38.95 48.12
N PRO A 47 -17.03 39.99 48.65
CA PRO A 47 -15.67 40.33 48.25
C PRO A 47 -14.66 39.35 48.87
N HIS A 48 -13.88 38.68 48.02
CA HIS A 48 -12.67 37.98 48.43
C HIS A 48 -11.46 38.82 47.98
N PRO A 49 -10.50 39.17 48.84
CA PRO A 49 -9.36 39.98 48.46
C PRO A 49 -8.39 39.14 47.62
N GLN A 50 -8.38 39.36 46.30
CA GLN A 50 -7.35 38.82 45.42
C GLN A 50 -6.28 39.89 45.15
N LEU A 51 -5.04 39.55 45.52
CA LEU A 51 -3.83 40.27 45.16
C LEU A 51 -3.63 40.24 43.63
N PRO A 52 -3.28 41.35 42.97
CA PRO A 52 -3.07 41.36 41.54
C PRO A 52 -1.69 40.77 41.19
N ILE A 53 -1.66 39.50 40.78
CA ILE A 53 -0.51 38.92 40.07
C ILE A 53 -0.56 39.45 38.63
N ARG A 54 0.23 40.50 38.38
CA ARG A 54 0.39 41.13 37.06
C ARG A 54 1.21 40.21 36.16
N GLY A 55 0.53 39.36 35.39
CA GLY A 55 1.16 38.63 34.27
C GLY A 55 1.60 39.61 33.16
N PRO A 56 2.51 39.18 32.26
CA PRO A 56 2.96 40.01 31.14
C PRO A 56 1.76 40.43 30.29
N ASN A 57 1.68 41.73 30.03
CA ASN A 57 0.58 42.34 29.28
C ASN A 57 0.74 41.98 27.79
N ILE A 58 0.20 40.83 27.39
CA ILE A 58 0.18 40.39 25.99
C ILE A 58 -0.93 41.15 25.29
N HIS A 59 -0.57 42.23 24.60
CA HIS A 59 -1.46 42.96 23.72
C HIS A 59 -1.74 42.10 22.48
N VAL A 60 -2.91 41.50 22.41
CA VAL A 60 -3.43 40.86 21.19
C VAL A 60 -4.18 41.93 20.40
N PRO A 61 -3.70 42.39 19.24
CA PRO A 61 -4.44 43.34 18.42
C PRO A 61 -5.76 42.70 18.01
N SER A 62 -6.87 43.24 18.52
CA SER A 62 -8.21 42.83 18.11
C SER A 62 -8.44 43.30 16.67
N ALA A 63 -8.69 42.38 15.74
CA ALA A 63 -8.94 42.67 14.32
C ALA A 63 -10.26 43.42 14.06
N MET A 64 -11.01 43.76 15.12
CA MET A 64 -12.30 44.44 15.09
C MET A 64 -12.31 45.72 15.94
N ALA A 65 -11.16 46.38 16.09
CA ALA A 65 -11.13 47.71 16.71
C ALA A 65 -11.71 48.76 15.74
N PRO A 66 -12.62 49.64 16.20
CA PRO A 66 -13.13 50.73 15.36
C PRO A 66 -11.98 51.64 14.93
N ALA A 67 -11.98 52.02 13.65
CA ALA A 67 -11.00 52.91 13.05
C ALA A 67 -11.04 54.29 13.74
N GLY A 68 -10.18 54.50 14.73
CA GLY A 68 -10.16 55.75 15.50
C GLY A 68 -9.12 55.84 16.60
N ALA A 69 -8.56 54.74 17.09
CA ALA A 69 -7.44 54.79 18.04
C ALA A 69 -6.12 54.87 17.27
N GLY A 70 -5.64 56.10 17.08
CA GLY A 70 -4.35 56.40 16.46
C GLY A 70 -3.17 55.82 17.23
N ALA A 71 -2.75 54.62 16.87
CA ALA A 71 -1.35 54.21 16.97
C ALA A 71 -0.79 54.32 15.55
N SER A 72 -0.11 55.42 15.26
CA SER A 72 0.64 55.61 14.03
C SER A 72 1.71 54.51 13.93
N LEU A 73 1.45 53.50 13.12
CA LEU A 73 2.47 52.53 12.72
C LEU A 73 3.63 53.30 12.07
N PRO A 74 4.89 53.00 12.40
CA PRO A 74 6.03 53.68 11.79
C PRO A 74 5.91 53.57 10.27
N ALA A 75 5.97 54.72 9.59
CA ALA A 75 5.97 54.80 8.14
C ALA A 75 7.15 53.96 7.62
N GLY A 76 6.84 52.88 6.90
CA GLY A 76 7.83 51.89 6.44
C GLY A 76 7.68 50.50 7.06
N SER A 77 6.79 50.28 8.02
CA SER A 77 6.39 48.95 8.50
C SER A 77 5.51 48.24 7.47
N VAL A 78 6.10 47.89 6.33
CA VAL A 78 5.54 46.89 5.42
C VAL A 78 5.57 45.58 6.20
N GLY A 79 4.44 45.19 6.80
CA GLY A 79 4.29 44.02 7.69
C GLY A 79 4.57 42.66 7.03
N TYR A 80 5.15 42.66 5.84
CA TYR A 80 5.61 41.49 5.13
C TYR A 80 7.03 41.19 5.60
N THR A 81 7.14 40.33 6.61
CA THR A 81 8.42 39.71 6.96
C THR A 81 8.91 38.87 5.76
N PRO A 82 10.23 38.61 5.62
CA PRO A 82 10.76 37.74 4.57
C PRO A 82 10.10 36.35 4.51
N TRP A 83 9.49 35.90 5.61
CA TRP A 83 8.69 34.68 5.71
C TRP A 83 7.40 34.70 4.87
N HIS A 84 6.86 35.88 4.56
CA HIS A 84 5.65 36.00 3.73
C HIS A 84 5.89 35.57 2.27
N LEU A 85 7.14 35.67 1.78
CA LEU A 85 7.51 35.16 0.46
C LEU A 85 7.44 33.61 0.39
N GLN A 86 7.54 32.92 1.52
CA GLN A 86 7.44 31.46 1.59
C GLN A 86 6.00 30.96 1.79
N TYR A 87 5.03 31.85 2.05
CA TYR A 87 3.65 31.48 2.32
C TYR A 87 3.01 30.72 1.14
N ALA A 88 3.21 31.20 -0.10
CA ALA A 88 2.69 30.54 -1.28
C ALA A 88 3.25 29.12 -1.47
N VAL A 89 4.55 28.94 -1.25
CA VAL A 89 5.23 27.63 -1.30
C VAL A 89 4.70 26.69 -0.22
N GLN A 90 4.44 27.22 0.97
CA GLN A 90 3.89 26.46 2.09
C GLN A 90 2.44 26.02 1.78
N CYS A 91 1.59 26.92 1.29
CA CYS A 91 0.22 26.57 0.85
C CYS A 91 0.22 25.49 -0.22
N GLU A 92 1.08 25.60 -1.23
CA GLU A 92 1.21 24.60 -2.29
C GLU A 92 1.69 23.25 -1.74
N HIS A 93 2.62 23.26 -0.78
CA HIS A 93 3.07 22.05 -0.09
C HIS A 93 1.92 21.37 0.68
N TRP A 94 1.16 22.12 1.48
CA TRP A 94 0.01 21.58 2.22
C TRP A 94 -1.08 21.07 1.29
N GLN A 95 -1.34 21.76 0.18
CA GLN A 95 -2.27 21.31 -0.84
C GLN A 95 -1.82 19.98 -1.46
N ARG A 96 -0.53 19.86 -1.82
CA ARG A 96 0.04 18.60 -2.32
C ARG A 96 -0.02 17.47 -1.28
N VAL A 97 0.20 17.76 0.00
CA VAL A 97 0.11 16.77 1.08
C VAL A 97 -1.35 16.37 1.35
N ALA A 98 -2.28 17.32 1.35
CA ALA A 98 -3.71 17.08 1.59
C ALA A 98 -4.36 16.29 0.45
N HIS A 99 -3.89 16.45 -0.78
CA HIS A 99 -4.36 15.69 -1.94
C HIS A 99 -3.51 14.45 -2.24
N ARG A 100 -2.51 14.14 -1.41
CA ARG A 100 -1.76 12.90 -1.57
C ARG A 100 -2.74 11.74 -1.31
N PRO A 101 -2.91 10.80 -2.26
CA PRO A 101 -3.68 9.60 -1.98
C PRO A 101 -3.13 8.94 -0.72
N PRO A 102 -3.98 8.34 0.14
CA PRO A 102 -3.51 7.49 1.22
C PRO A 102 -2.47 6.51 0.65
N PRO A 103 -1.40 6.18 1.40
CA PRO A 103 -0.45 5.16 0.96
C PRO A 103 -1.25 3.94 0.51
N ALA A 104 -1.07 3.54 -0.76
CA ALA A 104 -1.79 2.39 -1.27
C ALA A 104 -1.45 1.21 -0.37
N GLU A 105 -2.47 0.50 0.10
CA GLU A 105 -2.27 -0.69 0.90
C GLU A 105 -1.56 -1.72 0.03
N THR A 106 -0.43 -2.24 0.51
CA THR A 106 0.39 -3.19 -0.26
C THR A 106 0.54 -4.54 0.43
N ILE A 107 0.74 -5.57 -0.38
CA ILE A 107 1.03 -6.95 0.01
C ILE A 107 2.36 -7.40 -0.60
N SER A 108 2.89 -8.50 -0.09
CA SER A 108 4.03 -9.20 -0.70
C SER A 108 3.56 -10.52 -1.30
N LEU A 109 4.15 -10.93 -2.41
CA LEU A 109 3.89 -12.21 -3.05
C LEU A 109 5.16 -13.04 -3.13
N GLU A 110 5.06 -14.34 -2.92
CA GLU A 110 6.08 -15.32 -3.24
C GLU A 110 5.55 -16.19 -4.36
N VAL A 111 6.13 -16.09 -5.55
CA VAL A 111 5.68 -16.82 -6.73
C VAL A 111 6.67 -17.95 -7.02
N SER A 112 6.20 -19.19 -7.06
CA SER A 112 7.03 -20.38 -7.33
C SER A 112 6.50 -21.18 -8.52
N ALA A 113 7.39 -21.88 -9.23
CA ALA A 113 7.00 -22.80 -10.29
C ALA A 113 6.89 -24.25 -9.78
N LEU A 114 5.79 -24.92 -10.11
CA LEU A 114 5.54 -26.32 -9.77
C LEU A 114 5.16 -27.11 -11.02
N TYR A 115 5.22 -28.43 -10.95
CA TYR A 115 4.63 -29.33 -11.93
C TYR A 115 3.71 -30.35 -11.25
N GLU A 116 2.68 -30.79 -11.97
CA GLU A 116 1.85 -31.91 -11.56
C GLU A 116 2.54 -33.23 -11.95
N SER A 117 2.89 -34.07 -10.97
CA SER A 117 3.32 -35.45 -11.24
C SER A 117 2.16 -36.41 -11.00
N GLY A 118 2.02 -37.42 -11.87
CA GLY A 118 1.00 -38.46 -11.73
C GLY A 118 1.13 -39.28 -10.43
N VAL A 119 2.35 -39.39 -9.87
CA VAL A 119 2.58 -40.09 -8.60
C VAL A 119 2.49 -39.10 -7.44
N ARG A 120 1.27 -38.85 -6.95
CA ARG A 120 1.05 -37.99 -5.79
C ARG A 120 1.56 -38.68 -4.52
N LYS A 121 2.70 -38.24 -4.00
CA LYS A 121 3.06 -38.51 -2.60
C LYS A 121 2.00 -37.85 -1.71
N LYS A 122 1.40 -38.63 -0.80
CA LYS A 122 0.33 -38.18 0.12
C LYS A 122 0.72 -36.83 0.75
N GLY A 123 -0.03 -35.77 0.39
CA GLY A 123 0.08 -34.44 1.01
C GLY A 123 0.80 -33.36 0.19
N LEU A 124 1.58 -33.68 -0.84
CA LEU A 124 2.19 -32.68 -1.71
C LEU A 124 1.26 -32.35 -2.90
N ARG A 125 0.85 -31.09 -2.99
CA ARG A 125 -0.11 -30.64 -4.02
C ARG A 125 0.53 -30.41 -5.41
N GLY A 126 1.86 -30.46 -5.49
CA GLY A 126 2.69 -30.37 -6.68
C GLY A 126 4.17 -30.54 -6.32
N ASN A 127 5.04 -30.74 -7.31
CA ASN A 127 6.47 -30.83 -7.09
C ASN A 127 7.15 -29.53 -7.53
N PRO A 128 8.05 -28.94 -6.72
CA PRO A 128 8.72 -27.71 -7.10
C PRO A 128 9.71 -27.93 -8.24
N ILE A 129 9.65 -27.06 -9.25
CA ILE A 129 10.74 -26.92 -10.21
C ILE A 129 11.85 -26.19 -9.45
N ARG A 130 12.94 -26.92 -9.16
CA ARG A 130 14.01 -26.43 -8.27
C ARG A 130 14.51 -25.07 -8.75
N ASN A 131 14.76 -24.18 -7.80
CA ASN A 131 15.35 -22.85 -8.00
C ASN A 131 14.49 -21.82 -8.75
N ILE A 132 13.21 -22.11 -9.04
CA ILE A 132 12.30 -21.14 -9.65
C ILE A 132 11.32 -20.59 -8.59
N CYS A 133 11.79 -19.59 -7.84
CA CYS A 133 10.97 -18.80 -6.91
C CYS A 133 11.36 -17.31 -6.99
N LYS A 134 10.38 -16.41 -6.88
CA LYS A 134 10.61 -14.96 -6.80
C LYS A 134 9.69 -14.32 -5.78
N GLY A 135 10.29 -13.58 -4.84
CA GLY A 135 9.57 -12.66 -3.96
C GLY A 135 9.31 -11.33 -4.67
N LEU A 136 8.08 -10.83 -4.56
CA LEU A 136 7.63 -9.53 -5.01
C LEU A 136 7.10 -8.76 -3.80
N LYS A 137 7.43 -7.47 -3.72
CA LYS A 137 6.95 -6.56 -2.67
C LYS A 137 6.11 -5.46 -3.31
N ASP A 138 5.41 -4.71 -2.47
CA ASP A 138 4.67 -3.51 -2.87
C ASP A 138 3.60 -3.77 -3.94
N ILE A 139 3.01 -4.96 -3.91
CA ILE A 139 1.88 -5.30 -4.79
C ILE A 139 0.63 -4.65 -4.23
N ASN A 140 -0.17 -4.01 -5.09
CA ASN A 140 -1.42 -3.40 -4.68
C ASN A 140 -2.33 -4.44 -4.00
N ALA A 141 -2.75 -4.19 -2.76
CA ALA A 141 -3.63 -5.09 -2.02
C ALA A 141 -5.04 -5.20 -2.64
N LEU A 142 -5.41 -4.21 -3.47
CA LEU A 142 -6.64 -4.21 -4.25
C LEU A 142 -6.54 -5.01 -5.56
N ALA A 143 -5.41 -5.67 -5.82
CA ALA A 143 -5.24 -6.48 -7.03
C ALA A 143 -6.29 -7.60 -7.09
N SER A 144 -6.96 -7.68 -8.24
CA SER A 144 -7.88 -8.73 -8.61
C SER A 144 -7.14 -10.05 -8.88
N ALA A 145 -7.88 -11.16 -8.95
CA ALA A 145 -7.31 -12.45 -9.33
C ALA A 145 -6.65 -12.40 -10.73
N ALA A 146 -7.24 -11.67 -11.69
CA ALA A 146 -6.69 -11.51 -13.04
C ALA A 146 -5.31 -10.83 -13.03
N GLU A 147 -5.19 -9.73 -12.28
CA GLU A 147 -3.92 -9.00 -12.16
C GLU A 147 -2.85 -9.85 -11.47
N LEU A 148 -3.23 -10.63 -10.45
CA LEU A 148 -2.31 -11.54 -9.77
C LEU A 148 -1.82 -12.67 -10.71
N VAL A 149 -2.70 -13.18 -11.57
CA VAL A 149 -2.34 -14.16 -12.62
C VAL A 149 -1.31 -13.56 -13.59
N ASP A 150 -1.58 -12.37 -14.12
CA ASP A 150 -0.66 -11.68 -15.02
C ASP A 150 0.70 -11.43 -14.37
N ILE A 151 0.71 -10.94 -13.12
CA ILE A 151 1.93 -10.72 -12.35
C ILE A 151 2.70 -12.03 -12.18
N ALA A 152 2.03 -13.13 -11.82
CA ALA A 152 2.67 -14.42 -11.59
C ALA A 152 3.28 -15.00 -12.87
N LEU A 153 2.53 -15.04 -13.97
CA LEU A 153 2.99 -15.58 -15.26
C LEU A 153 4.13 -14.75 -15.83
N ARG A 154 3.96 -13.43 -15.92
CA ARG A 154 5.02 -12.52 -16.39
C ARG A 154 6.32 -12.67 -15.58
N THR A 155 6.21 -13.02 -14.31
CA THR A 155 7.36 -13.18 -13.42
C THR A 155 8.06 -14.52 -13.59
N ILE A 156 7.31 -15.60 -13.76
CA ILE A 156 7.82 -16.98 -13.66
C ILE A 156 8.00 -17.64 -15.02
N THR A 157 7.15 -17.35 -16.01
CA THR A 157 7.21 -17.96 -17.35
C THR A 157 8.61 -17.83 -17.99
N PRO A 158 9.27 -16.65 -17.98
CA PRO A 158 10.62 -16.54 -18.53
C PRO A 158 11.64 -17.43 -17.82
N ARG A 159 11.46 -17.69 -16.53
CA ARG A 159 12.36 -18.54 -15.73
C ARG A 159 12.13 -20.03 -16.01
N ILE A 160 10.89 -20.43 -16.25
CA ILE A 160 10.55 -21.79 -16.70
C ILE A 160 11.16 -22.03 -18.08
N GLN A 161 11.01 -21.09 -19.00
CA GLN A 161 11.60 -21.19 -20.33
C GLN A 161 13.14 -21.24 -20.28
N ALA A 162 13.77 -20.44 -19.42
CA ALA A 162 15.21 -20.48 -19.21
C ALA A 162 15.72 -21.75 -18.50
N PHE A 163 14.85 -22.46 -17.77
CA PHE A 163 15.23 -23.71 -17.09
C PHE A 163 15.57 -24.81 -18.10
N ARG A 164 14.83 -24.87 -19.22
CA ARG A 164 15.10 -25.76 -20.36
C ARG A 164 14.76 -25.03 -21.67
N PRO A 165 15.72 -24.30 -22.26
CA PRO A 165 15.47 -23.48 -23.45
C PRO A 165 15.25 -24.32 -24.72
N GLU A 166 15.73 -25.57 -24.74
CA GLU A 166 15.54 -26.49 -25.88
C GLU A 166 14.12 -27.08 -25.93
N PHE A 167 13.41 -27.04 -24.81
CA PHE A 167 12.05 -27.57 -24.70
C PHE A 167 11.03 -26.48 -25.04
N LEU A 168 10.08 -26.81 -25.92
CA LEU A 168 9.01 -25.89 -26.34
C LEU A 168 7.87 -25.87 -25.29
N TRP A 169 8.03 -25.02 -24.28
CA TRP A 169 7.02 -24.78 -23.26
C TRP A 169 5.73 -24.19 -23.84
N ARG A 170 4.56 -24.68 -23.40
CA ARG A 170 3.25 -24.12 -23.75
C ARG A 170 2.72 -23.34 -22.55
N ASP A 171 3.08 -22.07 -22.50
CA ASP A 171 2.74 -21.14 -21.42
C ASP A 171 1.23 -20.91 -21.25
N SER A 172 0.47 -21.01 -22.34
CA SER A 172 -0.99 -20.92 -22.35
C SER A 172 -1.70 -22.01 -21.54
N GLU A 173 -1.03 -23.13 -21.27
CA GLU A 173 -1.61 -24.21 -20.45
C GLU A 173 -1.19 -24.10 -18.97
N PHE A 174 -0.32 -23.15 -18.62
CA PHE A 174 0.08 -22.96 -17.23
C PHE A 174 -1.10 -22.47 -16.40
N VAL A 175 -1.25 -23.03 -15.19
CA VAL A 175 -2.32 -22.64 -14.26
C VAL A 175 -1.73 -21.93 -13.06
N VAL A 176 -2.32 -20.81 -12.65
CA VAL A 176 -1.91 -20.10 -11.44
C VAL A 176 -2.81 -20.50 -10.28
N ARG A 177 -2.21 -20.99 -9.19
CA ARG A 177 -2.91 -21.38 -7.97
C ARG A 177 -2.38 -20.64 -6.74
N ASP A 178 -3.21 -20.44 -5.73
CA ASP A 178 -2.76 -19.95 -4.43
C ASP A 178 -2.34 -21.08 -3.47
N ALA A 179 -1.98 -20.72 -2.23
CA ALA A 179 -1.66 -21.67 -1.15
C ALA A 179 -2.79 -22.65 -0.81
N MET A 180 -4.04 -22.31 -1.09
CA MET A 180 -5.21 -23.17 -0.88
C MET A 180 -5.51 -24.06 -2.11
N TRP A 181 -4.70 -23.94 -3.17
CA TRP A 181 -4.88 -24.63 -4.46
C TRP A 181 -6.11 -24.18 -5.24
N VAL A 182 -6.59 -22.98 -4.97
CA VAL A 182 -7.65 -22.35 -5.76
C VAL A 182 -7.04 -21.92 -7.09
N ASP A 183 -7.72 -22.25 -8.19
CA ASP A 183 -7.35 -21.82 -9.54
C ASP A 183 -7.79 -20.36 -9.76
N LEU A 184 -6.81 -19.46 -9.86
CA LEU A 184 -7.06 -18.02 -9.97
C LEU A 184 -7.65 -17.63 -11.33
N PHE A 185 -7.44 -18.42 -12.39
CA PHE A 185 -8.07 -18.15 -13.69
C PHE A 185 -9.58 -18.37 -13.64
N ARG A 186 -10.04 -19.36 -12.88
CA ARG A 186 -11.48 -19.58 -12.69
C ARG A 186 -12.08 -18.49 -11.81
N HIS A 187 -11.34 -18.06 -10.79
CA HIS A 187 -11.79 -17.00 -9.91
C HIS A 187 -11.87 -15.64 -10.62
N SER A 188 -10.91 -15.32 -11.51
CA SER A 188 -10.91 -14.05 -12.25
C SER A 188 -12.08 -13.91 -13.21
N LEU A 189 -12.59 -15.01 -13.75
CA LEU A 189 -13.79 -15.01 -14.58
C LEU A 189 -15.07 -14.70 -13.78
N THR A 190 -15.05 -14.93 -12.47
CA THR A 190 -16.25 -14.89 -11.63
C THR A 190 -16.34 -13.59 -10.82
N SER A 191 -15.20 -12.99 -10.46
CA SER A 191 -15.17 -11.80 -9.61
C SER A 191 -13.96 -10.90 -9.92
N ASN A 192 -14.24 -9.60 -10.01
CA ASN A 192 -13.22 -8.53 -10.07
C ASN A 192 -12.87 -7.98 -8.68
N GLU A 193 -13.31 -8.64 -7.61
CA GLU A 193 -13.00 -8.21 -6.26
C GLU A 193 -11.51 -8.42 -5.92
N PRO A 194 -10.95 -7.57 -5.05
CA PRO A 194 -9.61 -7.77 -4.52
C PRO A 194 -9.41 -9.14 -3.88
N TYR A 195 -8.52 -9.96 -4.45
CA TYR A 195 -8.46 -11.39 -4.11
C TYR A 195 -7.98 -11.66 -2.68
N PHE A 196 -6.93 -10.96 -2.24
CA PHE A 196 -6.34 -11.16 -0.91
C PHE A 196 -6.77 -10.14 0.14
N TYR A 197 -7.50 -9.09 -0.25
CA TYR A 197 -7.75 -7.92 0.59
C TYR A 197 -8.44 -8.25 1.91
N ALA A 198 -9.51 -9.06 1.86
CA ALA A 198 -10.25 -9.46 3.05
C ALA A 198 -9.37 -10.21 4.06
N GLN A 199 -8.33 -10.92 3.60
CA GLN A 199 -7.39 -11.64 4.47
C GLN A 199 -6.37 -10.71 5.16
N CYS A 200 -6.27 -9.46 4.70
CA CYS A 200 -5.44 -8.43 5.30
C CYS A 200 -6.21 -7.55 6.31
N LEU A 201 -7.53 -7.65 6.37
CA LEU A 201 -8.35 -6.88 7.29
C LEU A 201 -8.45 -7.59 8.65
N HIS A 202 -8.02 -6.93 9.71
CA HIS A 202 -8.10 -7.45 11.06
C HIS A 202 -8.91 -6.52 11.98
N PRO A 203 -9.65 -7.06 12.97
CA PRO A 203 -10.27 -6.24 13.99
C PRO A 203 -9.21 -5.42 14.74
N ALA A 204 -9.48 -4.13 14.93
CA ALA A 204 -8.64 -3.29 15.77
C ALA A 204 -8.62 -3.83 17.21
N THR A 205 -7.44 -3.89 17.83
CA THR A 205 -7.23 -4.44 19.18
C THR A 205 -7.82 -3.59 20.31
N ARG A 206 -8.49 -2.48 20.01
CA ARG A 206 -9.10 -1.59 21.03
C ARG A 206 -10.44 -2.14 21.50
N LYS A 207 -10.63 -2.17 22.81
CA LYS A 207 -11.87 -2.58 23.47
C LYS A 207 -13.03 -1.73 22.91
N ASN A 208 -14.02 -2.40 22.31
CA ASN A 208 -15.25 -1.83 21.72
C ASN A 208 -15.13 -1.13 20.35
N SER A 209 -14.03 -1.23 19.62
CA SER A 209 -13.98 -0.71 18.24
C SER A 209 -14.40 -1.78 17.23
N ARG A 210 -15.40 -1.48 16.38
CA ARG A 210 -15.71 -2.25 15.15
C ARG A 210 -14.79 -1.91 13.97
N ALA A 211 -13.74 -1.10 14.22
CA ALA A 211 -12.82 -0.68 13.19
C ALA A 211 -12.01 -1.87 12.68
N MET A 212 -11.89 -2.01 11.37
CA MET A 212 -10.96 -2.92 10.72
C MET A 212 -9.66 -2.16 10.41
N VAL A 213 -8.53 -2.82 10.58
CA VAL A 213 -7.20 -2.29 10.28
C VAL A 213 -6.56 -3.21 9.25
N PHE A 214 -6.01 -2.62 8.20
CA PHE A 214 -5.23 -3.34 7.21
C PHE A 214 -3.87 -3.74 7.79
N LYS A 215 -3.48 -5.00 7.58
CA LYS A 215 -2.16 -5.53 7.89
C LYS A 215 -1.58 -6.18 6.65
N ALA A 216 -0.47 -5.62 6.18
CA ALA A 216 0.29 -6.20 5.08
C ALA A 216 0.69 -7.64 5.39
N LYS A 217 0.53 -8.54 4.42
CA LYS A 217 0.82 -9.97 4.53
C LYS A 217 1.56 -10.44 3.28
N GLN A 218 2.35 -11.50 3.44
CA GLN A 218 2.92 -12.25 2.33
C GLN A 218 2.01 -13.41 1.95
N PHE A 219 1.71 -13.54 0.66
CA PHE A 219 0.95 -14.64 0.09
C PHE A 219 1.82 -15.45 -0.87
N SER A 220 1.46 -16.71 -1.09
CA SER A 220 2.15 -17.59 -2.02
C SER A 220 1.26 -17.88 -3.23
N LEU A 221 1.84 -17.74 -4.42
CA LEU A 221 1.24 -18.12 -5.69
C LEU A 221 2.13 -19.17 -6.37
N TYR A 222 1.50 -20.07 -7.11
CA TYR A 222 2.14 -21.19 -7.77
C TYR A 222 1.75 -21.19 -9.24
N VAL A 223 2.74 -21.08 -10.11
CA VAL A 223 2.57 -21.34 -11.54
C VAL A 223 2.79 -22.82 -11.75
N VAL A 224 1.74 -23.52 -12.15
CA VAL A 224 1.69 -24.97 -12.26
C VAL A 224 1.80 -25.37 -13.73
N VAL A 225 2.86 -26.10 -14.06
CA VAL A 225 3.03 -26.79 -15.34
C VAL A 225 2.16 -28.05 -15.34
N PRO A 226 1.32 -28.25 -16.37
CA PRO A 226 0.51 -29.46 -16.51
C PRO A 226 1.35 -30.74 -16.55
N ALA A 227 0.77 -31.83 -16.05
CA ALA A 227 1.44 -33.13 -16.04
C ALA A 227 1.85 -33.62 -17.43
N SER A 228 1.03 -33.36 -18.45
CA SER A 228 1.32 -33.71 -19.85
C SER A 228 2.62 -33.06 -20.35
N GLN A 229 2.75 -31.75 -20.17
CA GLN A 229 3.97 -31.03 -20.54
C GLN A 229 5.19 -31.51 -19.77
N TRP A 230 5.03 -31.78 -18.48
CA TRP A 230 6.15 -32.28 -17.68
C TRP A 230 6.62 -33.67 -18.13
N GLN A 231 5.69 -34.57 -18.46
CA GLN A 231 6.02 -35.89 -19.02
C GLN A 231 6.71 -35.79 -20.37
N GLU A 232 6.27 -34.89 -21.25
CA GLU A 232 6.94 -34.62 -22.53
C GLU A 232 8.37 -34.13 -22.33
N LEU A 233 8.63 -33.29 -21.32
CA LEU A 233 9.97 -32.84 -20.97
C LEU A 233 10.85 -34.01 -20.51
N GLU A 234 10.35 -34.88 -19.64
CA GLU A 234 11.08 -36.04 -19.15
C GLU A 234 11.48 -36.97 -20.30
N ALA A 235 10.54 -37.25 -21.22
CA ALA A 235 10.81 -38.05 -22.42
C ALA A 235 11.78 -37.36 -23.40
N PHE A 236 11.76 -36.03 -23.47
CA PHE A 236 12.72 -35.25 -24.27
C PHE A 236 14.13 -35.36 -23.70
N GLN A 237 14.28 -35.29 -22.37
CA GLN A 237 15.57 -35.42 -21.71
C GLN A 237 16.18 -36.82 -21.90
N GLU A 238 15.38 -37.87 -21.77
CA GLU A 238 15.83 -39.26 -21.98
C GLU A 238 16.42 -39.46 -23.39
N LYS A 239 15.76 -38.92 -24.43
CA LYS A 239 16.25 -38.99 -25.81
C LYS A 239 17.58 -38.26 -26.04
N LEU A 240 17.79 -37.13 -25.36
CA LEU A 240 19.05 -36.39 -25.45
C LEU A 240 20.19 -37.17 -24.80
N ASP A 241 19.92 -37.81 -23.66
CA ASP A 241 20.92 -38.59 -22.94
C ASP A 241 21.33 -39.84 -23.76
N ASP A 242 20.38 -40.54 -24.38
CA ASP A 242 20.65 -41.68 -25.28
C ASP A 242 21.51 -41.29 -26.49
N THR A 243 21.25 -40.10 -27.07
CA THR A 243 22.00 -39.59 -28.22
C THR A 243 23.45 -39.23 -27.83
N ALA A 244 23.65 -38.69 -26.64
CA ALA A 244 24.98 -38.35 -26.12
C ALA A 244 25.84 -39.60 -25.83
N VAL A 245 25.23 -40.67 -25.31
CA VAL A 245 25.93 -41.95 -25.05
C VAL A 245 26.31 -42.64 -26.36
N ALA A 246 25.45 -42.62 -27.38
CA ALA A 246 25.76 -43.18 -28.69
C ALA A 246 26.92 -42.44 -29.41
N GLY A 247 27.00 -41.12 -29.26
CA GLY A 247 28.09 -40.31 -29.84
C GLY A 247 29.46 -40.50 -29.16
N THR A 248 29.48 -40.91 -27.88
CA THR A 248 30.73 -41.08 -27.11
C THR A 248 31.40 -42.46 -27.36
N SER A 249 30.64 -43.44 -27.87
CA SER A 249 31.14 -44.79 -28.20
C SER A 249 31.87 -44.87 -29.54
N MET A 250 32.00 -43.78 -30.29
CA MET A 250 32.58 -43.78 -31.65
C MET A 250 33.94 -43.09 -31.79
N PHE A 251 34.59 -42.69 -30.70
CA PHE A 251 35.98 -42.23 -30.75
C PHE A 251 36.94 -43.35 -30.32
N PRO A 252 37.69 -43.96 -31.26
CA PRO A 252 38.77 -44.91 -30.97
C PRO A 252 40.01 -44.24 -30.37
#